data_AF-A0A9Q1H6M5-F1
#
_entry.id   AF-A0A9Q1H6M5-F1
#
_cell.length_a   1.000
_cell.length_b   1.000
_cell.length_c   1.000
_cell.angle_alpha   90.00
_cell.angle_beta   90.00
_cell.angle_gamma   90.00
#
_symmetry.space_group_name_H-M   'P 1'
#
loop_
_entity.id
_entity.type
_entity.pdbx_description
1 polymer ?
#
loop_
_entity_poly.entity_id
_entity_poly.type
_entity_poly.pdbx_seq_one_letter_code
_entity_poly.pdbx_strand_id
1 'polypeptide(L)'
;MGDEAVQATNDDASQCKRFAVQKGYWKDPYIQYMIRTGERRAPEINRGYFARVRSIQLLMDQVLSQTKCSCQIINLGAGFDTLFWKLKDEDKLPDLIIDMDFRAVTSRKCQYVKTRSPLLNPLKEACGDNPIQIENAELHSSKYHIMWADLRNTSQIEAKLKGIPGFEFSKPTIFITECVLVYLPPDKSSELIKWIADSFPTVLFLNYEQVHMFDTFGQVMLNNLKSRRCELEGVEPCKDLESQKSRFTTNGFDEAVVMEMGEVYRYLPADDIYRVERLEFLDETELLNQLLQHYCLCWAWKDAADIGLKNLHIKT
;
A
#
# COMPACT_ATOMS: atom_id res chain seq x y z
N MET A 1 -11.46 7.32 19.03
CA MET A 1 -12.09 7.16 17.72
C MET A 1 -12.66 5.75 17.61
N GLY A 2 -13.72 5.53 16.82
CA GLY A 2 -14.16 4.16 16.55
C GLY A 2 -13.32 3.57 15.41
N ASP A 3 -12.54 2.54 15.68
CA ASP A 3 -11.73 1.83 14.67
C ASP A 3 -12.57 1.36 13.46
N GLU A 4 -13.90 1.24 13.62
CA GLU A 4 -14.86 0.92 12.55
C GLU A 4 -14.81 1.89 11.36
N ALA A 5 -14.66 3.20 11.60
CA ALA A 5 -14.64 4.17 10.51
C ALA A 5 -13.35 4.07 9.69
N VAL A 6 -12.22 3.82 10.36
CA VAL A 6 -10.94 3.52 9.71
C VAL A 6 -11.02 2.21 8.94
N GLN A 7 -11.61 1.16 9.52
CA GLN A 7 -11.82 -0.12 8.82
C GLN A 7 -12.70 0.02 7.58
N ALA A 8 -13.66 0.96 7.56
CA ALA A 8 -14.52 1.21 6.41
C ALA A 8 -13.79 1.86 5.22
N THR A 9 -12.63 2.51 5.43
CA THR A 9 -11.86 3.11 4.34
C THR A 9 -11.30 2.05 3.38
N ASN A 10 -11.08 0.82 3.87
CA ASN A 10 -10.77 -0.33 3.02
C ASN A 10 -11.82 -0.54 1.93
N ASP A 11 -13.10 -0.50 2.28
CA ASP A 11 -14.18 -0.76 1.33
C ASP A 11 -14.27 0.36 0.28
N ASP A 12 -14.11 1.63 0.69
CA ASP A 12 -14.09 2.78 -0.24
C ASP A 12 -12.90 2.70 -1.22
N ALA A 13 -11.69 2.46 -0.71
CA ALA A 13 -10.49 2.31 -1.54
C ALA A 13 -10.61 1.12 -2.49
N SER A 14 -11.11 -0.02 -2.01
CA SER A 14 -11.30 -1.22 -2.83
C SER A 14 -12.35 -1.01 -3.91
N GLN A 15 -13.45 -0.30 -3.61
CA GLN A 15 -14.48 0.04 -4.60
C GLN A 15 -13.94 0.99 -5.68
N CYS A 16 -13.15 2.00 -5.30
CA CYS A 16 -12.51 2.89 -6.27
C CYS A 16 -11.54 2.12 -7.18
N LYS A 17 -10.65 1.30 -6.59
CA LYS A 17 -9.73 0.42 -7.33
C LYS A 17 -10.51 -0.50 -8.28
N ARG A 18 -11.57 -1.18 -7.81
CA ARG A 18 -12.38 -2.08 -8.65
C ARG A 18 -13.07 -1.34 -9.80
N PHE A 19 -13.59 -0.15 -9.56
CA PHE A 19 -14.24 0.65 -10.61
C PHE A 19 -13.24 1.08 -11.68
N ALA A 20 -12.06 1.57 -11.29
CA ALA A 20 -11.01 1.95 -12.24
C ALA A 20 -10.49 0.75 -13.06
N VAL A 21 -10.38 -0.44 -12.46
CA VAL A 21 -10.06 -1.69 -13.18
C VAL A 21 -11.11 -2.02 -14.25
N GLN A 22 -12.40 -1.89 -13.94
CA GLN A 22 -13.47 -2.12 -14.91
C GLN A 22 -13.44 -1.12 -16.07
N LYS A 23 -12.98 0.10 -15.81
CA LYS A 23 -12.75 1.13 -16.82
C LYS A 23 -11.48 0.91 -17.64
N GLY A 24 -10.63 -0.05 -17.25
CA GLY A 24 -9.41 -0.40 -17.98
C GLY A 24 -8.19 0.43 -17.60
N TYR A 25 -8.19 1.12 -16.45
CA TYR A 25 -7.03 1.90 -16.01
C TYR A 25 -5.80 1.01 -15.77
N TRP A 26 -5.99 -0.16 -15.13
CA TRP A 26 -5.02 -1.23 -15.04
C TRP A 26 -5.71 -2.60 -15.02
N LYS A 27 -4.93 -3.67 -15.17
CA LYS A 27 -5.42 -5.04 -15.11
C LYS A 27 -5.30 -5.58 -13.68
N ASP A 28 -6.43 -6.02 -13.14
CA ASP A 28 -6.49 -6.77 -11.88
C ASP A 28 -7.65 -7.76 -11.96
N PRO A 29 -7.40 -9.03 -12.30
CA PRO A 29 -8.46 -10.02 -12.42
C PRO A 29 -8.98 -10.50 -11.06
N TYR A 30 -8.38 -10.06 -9.95
CA TYR A 30 -8.61 -10.59 -8.60
C TYR A 30 -9.49 -9.69 -7.74
N ILE A 31 -9.43 -8.37 -7.90
CA ILE A 31 -10.15 -7.42 -7.03
C ILE A 31 -11.68 -7.61 -7.06
N GLN A 32 -12.21 -8.11 -8.18
CA GLN A 32 -13.62 -8.47 -8.30
C GLN A 32 -14.07 -9.57 -7.33
N TYR A 33 -13.12 -10.40 -6.87
CA TYR A 33 -13.32 -11.43 -5.86
C TYR A 33 -12.99 -10.95 -4.45
N MET A 34 -12.82 -9.65 -4.22
CA MET A 34 -12.66 -9.11 -2.88
C MET A 34 -13.84 -8.23 -2.50
N ILE A 35 -14.17 -7.26 -3.35
CA ILE A 35 -15.21 -6.27 -3.09
C ILE A 35 -16.19 -6.23 -4.26
N ARG A 36 -17.46 -5.87 -4.03
CA ARG A 36 -18.41 -5.60 -5.13
C ARG A 36 -18.08 -4.29 -5.85
N THR A 37 -18.61 -4.09 -7.05
CA THR A 37 -18.46 -2.81 -7.75
C THR A 37 -19.14 -1.72 -6.93
N GLY A 38 -18.44 -0.60 -6.72
CA GLY A 38 -19.03 0.58 -6.10
C GLY A 38 -19.80 1.45 -7.09
N GLU A 39 -20.14 2.66 -6.64
CA GLU A 39 -20.73 3.68 -7.50
C GLU A 39 -19.74 4.20 -8.54
N ARG A 40 -20.27 4.85 -9.59
CA ARG A 40 -19.45 5.52 -10.60
C ARG A 40 -18.55 6.57 -9.93
N ARG A 41 -17.26 6.53 -10.24
CA ARG A 41 -16.28 7.54 -9.82
C ARG A 41 -16.01 8.51 -10.96
N ALA A 42 -15.70 9.75 -10.61
CA ALA A 42 -15.31 10.79 -11.56
C ALA A 42 -13.92 10.48 -12.16
N PRO A 43 -13.63 10.91 -13.40
CA PRO A 43 -12.40 10.55 -14.12
C PRO A 43 -11.11 10.93 -13.38
N GLU A 44 -11.09 12.06 -12.68
CA GLU A 44 -9.97 12.54 -11.88
C GLU A 44 -9.66 11.62 -10.70
N ILE A 45 -10.69 11.01 -10.09
CA ILE A 45 -10.51 10.00 -9.04
C ILE A 45 -9.86 8.74 -9.64
N ASN A 46 -10.35 8.27 -10.79
CA ASN A 46 -9.78 7.09 -11.43
C ASN A 46 -8.33 7.32 -11.89
N ARG A 47 -8.01 8.50 -12.44
CA ARG A 47 -6.64 8.90 -12.81
C ARG A 47 -5.73 9.00 -11.59
N GLY A 48 -6.22 9.56 -10.47
CA GLY A 48 -5.49 9.59 -9.20
C GLY A 48 -5.18 8.18 -8.66
N TYR A 49 -6.17 7.28 -8.64
CA TYR A 49 -5.97 5.89 -8.24
C TYR A 49 -5.03 5.13 -9.19
N PHE A 50 -5.10 5.40 -10.50
CA PHE A 50 -4.14 4.84 -11.44
C PHE A 50 -2.72 5.29 -11.11
N ALA A 51 -2.51 6.60 -10.90
CA ALA A 51 -1.20 7.14 -10.55
C ALA A 51 -0.64 6.49 -9.27
N ARG A 52 -1.49 6.38 -8.24
CA ARG A 52 -1.22 5.72 -6.96
C ARG A 52 -0.78 4.27 -7.14
N VAL A 53 -1.57 3.46 -7.86
CA VAL A 53 -1.28 2.03 -8.05
C VAL A 53 -0.03 1.84 -8.91
N ARG A 54 0.09 2.61 -9.99
CA ARG A 54 1.17 2.46 -10.95
C ARG A 54 2.51 2.88 -10.37
N SER A 55 2.57 3.95 -9.59
CA SER A 55 3.83 4.43 -9.01
C SER A 55 4.41 3.47 -7.98
N ILE A 56 3.55 2.88 -7.12
CA ILE A 56 3.96 1.81 -6.20
C ILE A 56 4.44 0.59 -7.00
N GLN A 57 3.71 0.20 -8.06
CA GLN A 57 4.11 -0.92 -8.91
C GLN A 57 5.50 -0.69 -9.55
N LEU A 58 5.80 0.50 -10.03
CA LEU A 58 7.11 0.80 -10.64
C LEU A 58 8.27 0.66 -9.66
N LEU A 59 8.10 1.12 -8.41
CA LEU A 59 9.13 0.94 -7.36
C LEU A 59 9.24 -0.53 -6.94
N MET A 60 8.09 -1.23 -6.82
CA MET A 60 8.05 -2.66 -6.54
C MET A 60 8.76 -3.49 -7.61
N ASP A 61 8.53 -3.20 -8.90
CA ASP A 61 9.19 -3.88 -10.01
C ASP A 61 10.71 -3.70 -9.96
N GLN A 62 11.19 -2.49 -9.67
CA GLN A 62 12.62 -2.21 -9.53
C GLN A 62 13.26 -2.97 -8.37
N VAL A 63 12.67 -2.90 -7.17
CA VAL A 63 13.26 -3.58 -6.00
C VAL A 63 13.18 -5.10 -6.13
N LEU A 64 12.11 -5.66 -6.68
CA LEU A 64 12.02 -7.10 -6.96
C LEU A 64 13.07 -7.53 -7.99
N SER A 65 13.37 -6.70 -8.99
CA SER A 65 14.46 -6.95 -9.92
C SER A 65 15.83 -6.88 -9.24
N GLN A 66 16.07 -5.89 -8.37
CA GLN A 66 17.32 -5.72 -7.64
C GLN A 66 17.60 -6.90 -6.70
N THR A 67 16.58 -7.40 -6.01
CA THR A 67 16.70 -8.55 -5.11
C THR A 67 16.57 -9.90 -5.81
N LYS A 68 16.26 -9.93 -7.11
CA LYS A 68 15.90 -11.16 -7.86
C LYS A 68 14.78 -11.93 -7.15
N CYS A 69 13.80 -11.20 -6.62
CA CYS A 69 12.72 -11.71 -5.77
C CYS A 69 13.16 -12.39 -4.46
N SER A 70 14.45 -12.36 -4.10
CA SER A 70 14.96 -12.86 -2.82
C SER A 70 14.76 -11.83 -1.71
N CYS A 71 13.50 -11.53 -1.39
CA CYS A 71 13.10 -10.54 -0.40
C CYS A 71 11.79 -10.92 0.29
N GLN A 72 11.37 -10.13 1.28
CA GLN A 72 10.08 -10.24 1.95
C GLN A 72 9.25 -8.99 1.68
N ILE A 73 7.93 -9.11 1.59
CA ILE A 73 7.02 -7.96 1.50
C ILE A 73 6.07 -7.99 2.69
N ILE A 74 5.93 -6.86 3.37
CA ILE A 74 4.97 -6.65 4.47
C ILE A 74 4.07 -5.46 4.12
N ASN A 75 2.81 -5.75 3.78
CA ASN A 75 1.81 -4.74 3.48
C ASN A 75 1.00 -4.45 4.76
N LEU A 76 1.18 -3.27 5.32
CA LEU A 76 0.56 -2.84 6.57
C LEU A 76 -0.69 -2.02 6.26
N GLY A 77 -1.84 -2.41 6.79
CA GLY A 77 -3.13 -1.87 6.37
C GLY A 77 -3.49 -2.34 4.96
N ALA A 78 -3.20 -3.60 4.66
CA ALA A 78 -3.27 -4.16 3.31
C ALA A 78 -4.69 -4.16 2.73
N GLY A 79 -5.72 -4.07 3.56
CA GLY A 79 -7.10 -4.13 3.12
C GLY A 79 -7.36 -5.35 2.23
N PHE A 80 -8.10 -5.12 1.15
CA PHE A 80 -8.34 -6.09 0.10
C PHE A 80 -7.35 -6.03 -1.07
N ASP A 81 -6.12 -5.57 -0.82
CA ASP A 81 -5.09 -5.55 -1.86
C ASP A 81 -4.83 -6.96 -2.44
N THR A 82 -4.46 -6.99 -3.72
CA THR A 82 -4.36 -8.17 -4.57
C THR A 82 -2.92 -8.48 -5.00
N LEU A 83 -1.91 -7.82 -4.40
CA LEU A 83 -0.50 -7.89 -4.81
C LEU A 83 0.01 -9.32 -4.94
N PHE A 84 -0.29 -10.22 -3.99
CA PHE A 84 0.14 -11.62 -4.05
C PHE A 84 -0.23 -12.28 -5.38
N TRP A 85 -1.50 -12.18 -5.78
CA TRP A 85 -1.98 -12.83 -7.00
C TRP A 85 -1.40 -12.18 -8.26
N LYS A 86 -1.25 -10.85 -8.27
CA LYS A 86 -0.62 -10.14 -9.40
C LYS A 86 0.85 -10.55 -9.58
N LEU A 87 1.62 -10.61 -8.49
CA LEU A 87 3.03 -11.03 -8.55
C LEU A 87 3.17 -12.51 -8.93
N LYS A 88 2.22 -13.36 -8.53
CA LYS A 88 2.19 -14.76 -9.00
C LYS A 88 1.97 -14.85 -10.50
N ASP A 89 1.00 -14.12 -11.05
CA ASP A 89 0.72 -14.14 -12.49
C ASP A 89 1.89 -13.62 -13.33
N GLU A 90 2.72 -12.74 -12.76
CA GLU A 90 3.90 -12.19 -13.39
C GLU A 90 5.18 -13.02 -13.16
N ASP A 91 5.10 -14.14 -12.43
CA ASP A 91 6.24 -14.98 -12.02
C ASP A 91 7.32 -14.19 -11.25
N LYS A 92 6.87 -13.25 -10.40
CA LYS A 92 7.71 -12.36 -9.58
C LYS A 92 7.42 -12.51 -8.08
N LEU A 93 7.01 -13.71 -7.64
CA LEU A 93 6.75 -13.92 -6.22
C LEU A 93 8.04 -13.79 -5.40
N PRO A 94 8.04 -12.98 -4.32
CA PRO A 94 9.16 -12.93 -3.40
C PRO A 94 9.22 -14.21 -2.53
N ASP A 95 10.18 -14.28 -1.61
CA ASP A 95 10.25 -15.39 -0.66
C ASP A 95 8.98 -15.50 0.17
N LEU A 96 8.46 -14.34 0.61
CA LEU A 96 7.31 -14.25 1.51
C LEU A 96 6.55 -12.94 1.33
N ILE A 97 5.21 -13.01 1.32
CA ILE A 97 4.32 -11.84 1.40
C ILE A 97 3.46 -11.93 2.66
N ILE A 98 3.36 -10.83 3.38
CA ILE A 98 2.58 -10.73 4.62
C ILE A 98 1.65 -9.53 4.52
N ASP A 99 0.35 -9.76 4.55
CA ASP A 99 -0.65 -8.72 4.71
C ASP A 99 -1.08 -8.62 6.18
N MET A 100 -1.06 -7.41 6.71
CA MET A 100 -1.56 -7.11 8.05
C MET A 100 -2.67 -6.05 8.02
N ASP A 101 -3.72 -6.27 8.79
CA ASP A 101 -4.82 -5.31 8.95
C ASP A 101 -5.57 -5.56 10.28
N PHE A 102 -6.60 -4.77 10.57
CA PHE A 102 -7.52 -5.07 11.66
C PHE A 102 -8.24 -6.41 11.44
N ARG A 103 -8.55 -7.08 12.55
CA ARG A 103 -9.18 -8.40 12.55
C ARG A 103 -10.49 -8.48 11.76
N ALA A 104 -11.28 -7.40 11.75
CA ALA A 104 -12.51 -7.35 10.97
C ALA A 104 -12.26 -7.43 9.46
N VAL A 105 -11.20 -6.77 8.98
CA VAL A 105 -10.79 -6.73 7.57
C VAL A 105 -10.17 -8.06 7.15
N THR A 106 -9.22 -8.58 7.93
CA THR A 106 -8.57 -9.87 7.61
C THR A 106 -9.56 -11.03 7.66
N SER A 107 -10.52 -11.02 8.60
CA SER A 107 -11.59 -12.02 8.67
C SER A 107 -12.36 -12.11 7.35
N ARG A 108 -12.74 -10.96 6.77
CA ARG A 108 -13.41 -10.89 5.47
C ARG A 108 -12.51 -11.36 4.34
N LYS A 109 -11.25 -10.89 4.29
CA LYS A 109 -10.28 -11.29 3.26
C LYS A 109 -10.04 -12.80 3.27
N CYS A 110 -9.75 -13.37 4.43
CA CYS A 110 -9.58 -14.82 4.63
C CYS A 110 -10.82 -15.61 4.20
N GLN A 111 -12.03 -15.13 4.54
CA GLN A 111 -13.27 -15.78 4.11
C GLN A 111 -13.43 -15.73 2.57
N TYR A 112 -13.08 -14.62 1.93
CA TYR A 112 -13.12 -14.50 0.47
C TYR A 112 -12.11 -15.45 -0.18
N VAL A 113 -10.87 -15.50 0.31
CA VAL A 113 -9.86 -16.45 -0.20
C VAL A 113 -10.34 -17.88 -0.02
N LYS A 114 -10.87 -18.25 1.15
CA LYS A 114 -11.35 -19.60 1.46
C LYS A 114 -12.50 -20.06 0.56
N THR A 115 -13.42 -19.15 0.21
CA THR A 115 -14.68 -19.50 -0.47
C THR A 115 -14.68 -19.25 -1.97
N ARG A 116 -13.67 -18.57 -2.52
CA ARG A 116 -13.60 -18.21 -3.94
C ARG A 116 -12.41 -18.92 -4.59
N SER A 117 -12.68 -19.96 -5.37
CA SER A 117 -11.65 -20.74 -6.07
C SER A 117 -10.66 -19.91 -6.90
N PRO A 118 -11.06 -18.80 -7.57
CA PRO A 118 -10.12 -17.94 -8.27
C PRO A 118 -9.05 -17.27 -7.38
N LEU A 119 -9.28 -17.20 -6.06
CA LEU A 119 -8.28 -16.73 -5.09
C LEU A 119 -7.52 -17.89 -4.44
N LEU A 120 -8.21 -18.98 -4.11
CA LEU A 120 -7.60 -20.12 -3.42
C LEU A 120 -6.69 -20.95 -4.32
N ASN A 121 -7.06 -21.17 -5.58
CA ASN A 121 -6.31 -22.05 -6.47
C ASN A 121 -4.91 -21.51 -6.80
N PRO A 122 -4.72 -20.22 -7.14
CA PRO A 122 -3.38 -19.69 -7.34
C PRO A 122 -2.53 -19.76 -6.06
N LEU A 123 -3.13 -19.59 -4.89
CA LEU A 123 -2.41 -19.77 -3.63
C LEU A 123 -1.93 -21.22 -3.45
N LYS A 124 -2.78 -22.21 -3.73
CA LYS A 124 -2.41 -23.64 -3.70
C LYS A 124 -1.28 -23.95 -4.67
N GLU A 125 -1.38 -23.46 -5.91
CA GLU A 125 -0.34 -23.64 -6.93
C GLU A 125 1.01 -23.08 -6.46
N ALA A 126 1.03 -21.88 -5.88
CA ALA A 126 2.25 -21.26 -5.38
C ALA A 126 2.87 -21.99 -4.18
N CYS A 127 2.03 -22.65 -3.36
CA CYS A 127 2.48 -23.36 -2.17
C CYS A 127 2.83 -24.83 -2.45
N GLY A 128 2.42 -25.40 -3.58
CA GLY A 128 2.57 -26.82 -3.88
C GLY A 128 1.83 -27.69 -2.86
N ASP A 129 2.51 -28.72 -2.35
CA ASP A 129 1.96 -29.65 -1.34
C ASP A 129 1.97 -29.07 0.10
N ASN A 130 2.49 -27.85 0.30
CA ASN A 130 2.52 -27.24 1.63
C ASN A 130 1.10 -26.91 2.11
N PRO A 131 0.77 -27.19 3.40
CA PRO A 131 -0.57 -26.95 3.92
C PRO A 131 -0.89 -25.45 3.95
N ILE A 132 -2.14 -25.11 3.64
CA ILE A 132 -2.71 -23.77 3.83
C ILE A 132 -3.70 -23.84 4.98
N GLN A 133 -3.49 -23.01 5.99
CA GLN A 133 -4.35 -22.90 7.16
C GLN A 133 -5.14 -21.59 7.09
N ILE A 134 -6.47 -21.66 7.22
CA ILE A 134 -7.35 -20.49 7.25
C ILE A 134 -8.31 -20.62 8.43
N GLU A 135 -7.95 -19.98 9.53
CA GLU A 135 -8.67 -20.00 10.81
C GLU A 135 -8.41 -18.72 11.61
N ASN A 136 -9.24 -18.43 12.61
CA ASN A 136 -9.04 -17.31 13.52
C ASN A 136 -8.84 -15.92 12.87
N ALA A 137 -9.47 -15.69 11.70
CA ALA A 137 -9.31 -14.49 10.88
C ALA A 137 -7.90 -14.29 10.30
N GLU A 138 -7.15 -15.38 10.14
CA GLU A 138 -5.81 -15.40 9.57
C GLU A 138 -5.71 -16.49 8.49
N LEU A 139 -4.72 -16.32 7.62
CA LEU A 139 -4.33 -17.27 6.61
C LEU A 139 -2.82 -17.46 6.73
N HIS A 140 -2.37 -18.71 6.82
CA HIS A 140 -0.96 -19.08 6.82
C HIS A 140 -0.68 -20.09 5.72
N SER A 141 0.37 -19.85 4.96
CA SER A 141 0.89 -20.74 3.92
C SER A 141 2.42 -20.60 3.86
N SER A 142 3.09 -21.29 2.93
CA SER A 142 4.55 -21.18 2.77
C SER A 142 5.01 -19.90 2.05
N LYS A 143 4.10 -19.19 1.37
CA LYS A 143 4.43 -18.01 0.53
C LYS A 143 3.65 -16.75 0.88
N TYR A 144 2.49 -16.90 1.50
CA TYR A 144 1.57 -15.78 1.78
C TYR A 144 0.89 -15.94 3.13
N HIS A 145 0.92 -14.85 3.90
CA HIS A 145 0.21 -14.74 5.17
C HIS A 145 -0.76 -13.57 5.14
N ILE A 146 -1.95 -13.78 5.70
CA ILE A 146 -2.87 -12.71 6.09
C ILE A 146 -3.01 -12.81 7.60
N MET A 147 -2.62 -11.78 8.33
CA MET A 147 -2.66 -11.78 9.79
C MET A 147 -3.32 -10.52 10.31
N TRP A 148 -4.06 -10.62 11.41
CA TRP A 148 -4.58 -9.42 12.04
C TRP A 148 -3.56 -8.85 13.02
N ALA A 149 -3.40 -7.53 13.01
CA ALA A 149 -2.59 -6.80 13.98
C ALA A 149 -3.13 -5.39 14.13
N ASP A 150 -3.03 -4.84 15.34
CA ASP A 150 -3.19 -3.40 15.54
C ASP A 150 -1.85 -2.72 15.26
N LEU A 151 -1.79 -1.88 14.22
CA LEU A 151 -0.55 -1.22 13.81
C LEU A 151 0.00 -0.24 14.86
N ARG A 152 -0.82 0.11 15.86
CA ARG A 152 -0.41 0.90 17.04
C ARG A 152 0.39 0.07 18.05
N ASN A 153 0.48 -1.26 17.86
CA ASN A 153 1.15 -2.21 18.75
C ASN A 153 2.29 -2.94 18.02
N THR A 154 3.45 -2.31 17.96
CA THR A 154 4.68 -2.84 17.33
C THR A 154 5.12 -4.18 17.92
N SER A 155 4.95 -4.36 19.24
CA SER A 155 5.28 -5.61 19.92
C SER A 155 4.44 -6.80 19.44
N GLN A 156 3.16 -6.56 19.14
CA GLN A 156 2.28 -7.58 18.56
C GLN A 156 2.72 -7.96 17.14
N ILE A 157 3.05 -6.96 16.31
CA ILE A 157 3.56 -7.18 14.95
C ILE A 157 4.82 -8.05 15.02
N GLU A 158 5.79 -7.65 15.83
CA GLU A 158 7.06 -8.36 15.98
C GLU A 158 6.86 -9.81 16.44
N ALA A 159 6.01 -10.03 17.46
CA ALA A 159 5.69 -11.37 17.95
C ALA A 159 5.07 -12.26 16.85
N LYS A 160 4.18 -11.71 16.02
CA LYS A 160 3.58 -12.42 14.88
C LYS A 160 4.61 -12.75 13.81
N LEU A 161 5.45 -11.79 13.43
CA LEU A 161 6.51 -12.01 12.43
C LEU A 161 7.48 -13.11 12.88
N LYS A 162 7.92 -13.09 14.15
CA LYS A 162 8.77 -14.15 14.73
C LYS A 162 8.12 -15.54 14.72
N GLY A 163 6.78 -15.60 14.72
CA GLY A 163 6.03 -16.84 14.66
C GLY A 163 5.92 -17.46 13.27
N ILE A 164 6.33 -16.76 12.21
CA ILE A 164 6.22 -17.24 10.83
C ILE A 164 7.45 -18.10 10.48
N PRO A 165 7.25 -19.37 10.08
CA PRO A 165 8.35 -20.19 9.58
C PRO A 165 9.00 -19.56 8.34
N GLY A 166 10.32 -19.40 8.35
CA GLY A 166 11.09 -18.85 7.23
C GLY A 166 11.12 -17.32 7.14
N PHE A 167 10.50 -16.61 8.09
CA PHE A 167 10.66 -15.16 8.22
C PHE A 167 12.02 -14.83 8.85
N GLU A 168 12.74 -13.88 8.25
CA GLU A 168 14.07 -13.47 8.70
C GLU A 168 14.20 -11.94 8.70
N PHE A 169 14.50 -11.34 9.86
CA PHE A 169 14.72 -9.89 9.97
C PHE A 169 15.93 -9.39 9.17
N SER A 170 16.90 -10.26 8.91
CA SER A 170 18.11 -9.96 8.12
C SER A 170 17.87 -9.87 6.62
N LYS A 171 16.76 -10.42 6.10
CA LYS A 171 16.46 -10.41 4.68
C LYS A 171 16.02 -9.01 4.21
N PRO A 172 16.36 -8.62 2.96
CA PRO A 172 15.78 -7.42 2.35
C PRO A 172 14.26 -7.46 2.45
N THR A 173 13.68 -6.45 3.09
CA THR A 173 12.24 -6.43 3.38
C THR A 173 11.63 -5.13 2.87
N ILE A 174 10.52 -5.23 2.14
CA ILE A 174 9.76 -4.08 1.65
C ILE A 174 8.52 -3.92 2.53
N PHE A 175 8.38 -2.76 3.15
CA PHE A 175 7.17 -2.35 3.84
C PHE A 175 6.33 -1.44 2.95
N ILE A 176 5.01 -1.62 2.99
CA ILE A 176 4.06 -0.81 2.23
C ILE A 176 3.01 -0.26 3.20
N THR A 177 2.76 1.05 3.15
CA THR A 177 1.60 1.71 3.75
C THR A 177 0.91 2.57 2.70
N GLU A 178 -0.25 2.12 2.23
CA GLU A 178 -0.97 2.75 1.13
C GLU A 178 -2.25 3.46 1.64
N CYS A 179 -2.12 4.73 2.03
CA CYS A 179 -3.08 5.51 2.83
C CYS A 179 -3.35 4.85 4.18
N VAL A 180 -2.33 4.71 5.03
CA VAL A 180 -2.46 4.02 6.32
C VAL A 180 -1.93 4.85 7.47
N LEU A 181 -0.71 5.37 7.38
CA LEU A 181 -0.07 6.08 8.50
C LEU A 181 -0.84 7.33 8.93
N VAL A 182 -1.53 7.99 7.98
CA VAL A 182 -2.44 9.13 8.24
C VAL A 182 -3.60 8.83 9.18
N TYR A 183 -3.98 7.54 9.37
CA TYR A 183 -5.02 7.13 10.32
C TYR A 183 -4.47 6.84 11.73
N LEU A 184 -3.15 6.78 11.89
CA LEU A 184 -2.52 6.53 13.19
C LEU A 184 -2.20 7.87 13.86
N PRO A 185 -2.29 7.95 15.20
CA PRO A 185 -1.65 9.03 15.95
C PRO A 185 -0.19 9.24 15.52
N PRO A 186 0.32 10.50 15.43
CA PRO A 186 1.67 10.77 14.99
C PRO A 186 2.75 10.02 15.79
N ASP A 187 2.59 9.90 17.10
CA ASP A 187 3.48 9.15 17.99
C ASP A 187 3.49 7.65 17.64
N LYS A 188 2.31 7.06 17.35
CA LYS A 188 2.18 5.64 17.00
C LYS A 188 2.75 5.32 15.63
N SER A 189 2.52 6.20 14.66
CA SER A 189 3.14 6.04 13.34
C SER A 189 4.67 6.19 13.39
N SER A 190 5.19 7.10 14.23
CA SER A 190 6.63 7.26 14.44
C SER A 190 7.24 6.04 15.14
N GLU A 191 6.56 5.49 16.15
CA GLU A 191 6.95 4.24 16.82
C GLU A 191 7.06 3.07 15.82
N LEU A 192 6.08 2.94 14.92
CA LEU A 192 6.08 1.90 13.88
C LEU A 192 7.24 2.08 12.89
N ILE A 193 7.43 3.29 12.35
CA ILE A 193 8.53 3.61 11.41
C ILE A 193 9.88 3.33 12.07
N LYS A 194 10.05 3.78 13.31
CA LYS A 194 11.28 3.59 14.08
C LYS A 194 11.57 2.11 14.34
N TRP A 195 10.58 1.36 14.79
CA TRP A 195 10.73 -0.08 15.01
C TRP A 195 11.15 -0.81 13.74
N ILE A 196 10.60 -0.44 12.57
CA ILE A 196 11.02 -1.01 11.28
C ILE A 196 12.48 -0.64 10.98
N ALA A 197 12.85 0.63 11.10
CA ALA A 197 14.22 1.07 10.85
C ALA A 197 15.24 0.37 11.78
N ASP A 198 14.88 0.15 13.04
CA ASP A 198 15.75 -0.49 14.04
C ASP A 198 15.83 -2.02 13.84
N SER A 199 14.78 -2.65 13.32
CA SER A 199 14.69 -4.12 13.23
C SER A 199 15.23 -4.70 11.93
N PHE A 200 15.21 -3.93 10.84
CA PHE A 200 15.58 -4.42 9.50
C PHE A 200 16.82 -3.68 8.96
N PRO A 201 17.94 -4.38 8.73
CA PRO A 201 19.18 -3.75 8.26
C PRO A 201 19.13 -3.35 6.79
N THR A 202 18.34 -4.07 5.97
CA THR A 202 18.08 -3.73 4.57
C THR A 202 16.58 -3.65 4.36
N VAL A 203 16.05 -2.45 4.24
CA VAL A 203 14.62 -2.18 4.22
C VAL A 203 14.27 -1.05 3.27
N LEU A 204 13.23 -1.28 2.47
CA LEU A 204 12.55 -0.25 1.69
C LEU A 204 11.19 0.00 2.32
N PHE A 205 10.84 1.25 2.59
CA PHE A 205 9.53 1.64 3.08
C PHE A 205 8.83 2.48 2.01
N LEU A 206 7.74 1.97 1.46
CA LEU A 206 6.87 2.68 0.51
C LEU A 206 5.66 3.25 1.24
N ASN A 207 5.50 4.57 1.21
CA ASN A 207 4.36 5.26 1.78
C ASN A 207 3.64 6.08 0.72
N TYR A 208 2.33 5.91 0.60
CA TYR A 208 1.47 6.78 -0.19
C TYR A 208 0.42 7.37 0.73
N GLU A 209 0.32 8.69 0.85
CA GLU A 209 -0.75 9.35 1.61
C GLU A 209 -0.83 10.83 1.25
N GLN A 210 -1.57 11.59 2.05
CA GLN A 210 -1.79 13.02 1.84
C GLN A 210 -0.55 13.88 2.10
N VAL A 211 -0.53 15.06 1.48
CA VAL A 211 0.43 16.14 1.73
C VAL A 211 -0.28 17.50 1.53
N HIS A 212 0.32 18.60 1.98
CA HIS A 212 -0.24 19.96 1.87
C HIS A 212 -1.61 20.14 2.54
N MET A 213 -1.88 19.39 3.61
CA MET A 213 -3.21 19.31 4.23
C MET A 213 -3.65 20.57 5.00
N PHE A 214 -2.83 21.62 5.05
CA PHE A 214 -3.10 22.85 5.81
C PHE A 214 -3.46 24.05 4.95
N ASP A 215 -3.53 23.90 3.62
CA ASP A 215 -4.05 24.94 2.74
C ASP A 215 -5.60 24.92 2.67
N THR A 216 -6.19 25.78 1.82
CA THR A 216 -7.66 25.83 1.68
C THR A 216 -8.26 24.53 1.16
N PHE A 217 -7.61 23.87 0.20
CA PHE A 217 -8.11 22.61 -0.37
C PHE A 217 -7.95 21.46 0.64
N GLY A 218 -6.81 21.38 1.33
CA GLY A 218 -6.57 20.46 2.43
C GLY A 218 -7.64 20.57 3.53
N GLN A 219 -8.01 21.79 3.94
CA GLN A 219 -9.10 21.99 4.90
C GLN A 219 -10.47 21.52 4.39
N VAL A 220 -10.78 21.75 3.11
CA VAL A 220 -12.01 21.20 2.50
C VAL A 220 -11.99 19.67 2.53
N MET A 221 -10.86 19.06 2.20
CA MET A 221 -10.68 17.61 2.24
C MET A 221 -10.85 17.04 3.65
N LEU A 222 -10.25 17.67 4.67
CA LEU A 222 -10.41 17.28 6.08
C LEU A 222 -11.86 17.36 6.53
N ASN A 223 -12.56 18.46 6.20
CA ASN A 223 -13.96 18.63 6.53
C ASN A 223 -14.84 17.57 5.87
N ASN A 224 -14.57 17.23 4.60
CA ASN A 224 -15.27 16.18 3.88
C ASN A 224 -15.08 14.79 4.54
N LEU A 225 -13.85 14.45 4.94
CA LEU A 225 -13.57 13.18 5.62
C LEU A 225 -14.22 13.12 7.01
N LYS A 226 -14.13 14.22 7.77
CA LYS A 226 -14.78 14.35 9.07
C LYS A 226 -16.31 14.19 8.99
N SER A 227 -16.94 14.71 7.94
CA SER A 227 -18.38 14.54 7.70
C SER A 227 -18.79 13.07 7.52
N ARG A 228 -17.86 12.23 7.07
CA ARG A 228 -18.01 10.77 6.92
C ARG A 228 -17.53 9.99 8.15
N ARG A 229 -17.28 10.67 9.27
CA ARG A 229 -16.75 10.12 10.53
C ARG A 229 -15.35 9.50 10.39
N CYS A 230 -14.59 9.90 9.38
CA CYS A 230 -13.21 9.51 9.16
C CYS A 230 -12.31 10.71 9.48
N GLU A 231 -11.79 10.79 10.71
CA GLU A 231 -10.79 11.82 11.03
C GLU A 231 -9.38 11.27 10.75
N LEU A 232 -8.48 12.16 10.32
CA LEU A 232 -7.09 11.84 10.04
C LEU A 232 -6.26 12.17 11.29
N GLU A 233 -6.11 11.20 12.21
CA GLU A 233 -5.34 11.42 13.45
C GLU A 233 -3.87 11.78 13.15
N GLY A 234 -3.31 11.26 12.06
CA GLY A 234 -1.95 11.49 11.60
C GLY A 234 -1.81 12.59 10.54
N VAL A 235 -2.67 13.62 10.57
CA VAL A 235 -2.60 14.72 9.58
C VAL A 235 -1.41 15.65 9.79
N GLU A 236 -0.87 15.76 11.01
CA GLU A 236 0.22 16.70 11.32
C GLU A 236 1.49 16.48 10.47
N PRO A 237 1.96 15.25 10.26
CA PRO A 237 3.04 14.96 9.31
C PRO A 237 2.72 15.20 7.83
N CYS A 238 1.45 15.38 7.46
CA CYS A 238 0.99 15.63 6.08
C CYS A 238 1.05 17.12 5.70
N LYS A 239 1.93 17.89 6.34
CA LYS A 239 2.02 19.34 6.17
C LYS A 239 2.62 19.73 4.82
N ASP A 240 3.79 19.17 4.51
CA ASP A 240 4.55 19.45 3.29
C ASP A 240 5.47 18.24 2.98
N LEU A 241 6.19 18.31 1.85
CA LEU A 241 7.07 17.21 1.45
C LEU A 241 8.24 17.02 2.43
N GLU A 242 8.72 18.10 3.05
CA GLU A 242 9.81 18.05 4.02
C GLU A 242 9.36 17.40 5.34
N SER A 243 8.13 17.64 5.79
CA SER A 243 7.58 16.95 6.97
C SER A 243 7.43 15.45 6.71
N GLN A 244 6.98 15.06 5.51
CA GLN A 244 6.92 13.65 5.11
C GLN A 244 8.31 13.01 5.04
N LYS A 245 9.31 13.71 4.47
CA LYS A 245 10.69 13.23 4.40
C LYS A 245 11.31 13.06 5.80
N SER A 246 11.19 14.11 6.61
CA SER A 246 11.71 14.17 7.98
C SER A 246 11.12 13.07 8.86
N ARG A 247 9.84 12.72 8.68
CA ARG A 247 9.17 11.63 9.40
C ARG A 247 9.92 10.30 9.29
N PHE A 248 10.55 10.01 8.16
CA PHE A 248 11.34 8.78 7.98
C PHE A 248 12.77 8.94 8.48
N THR A 249 13.47 10.02 8.09
CA THR A 249 14.89 10.20 8.41
C THR A 249 15.13 10.41 9.90
N THR A 250 14.24 11.13 10.60
CA THR A 250 14.31 11.30 12.06
C THR A 250 13.96 10.02 12.83
N ASN A 251 13.28 9.07 12.19
CA ASN A 251 12.94 7.76 12.75
C ASN A 251 13.88 6.64 12.26
N GLY A 252 15.09 6.98 11.82
CA GLY A 252 16.19 6.02 11.67
C GLY A 252 16.40 5.45 10.27
N PHE A 253 15.65 5.91 9.26
CA PHE A 253 15.98 5.65 7.85
C PHE A 253 17.15 6.51 7.40
N ASP A 254 17.99 5.99 6.50
CA ASP A 254 19.21 6.69 6.05
C ASP A 254 18.86 7.88 5.17
N GLU A 255 17.87 7.72 4.29
CA GLU A 255 17.37 8.75 3.39
C GLU A 255 15.93 8.44 2.98
N ALA A 256 15.21 9.46 2.51
CA ALA A 256 13.90 9.33 1.89
C ALA A 256 13.73 10.30 0.72
N VAL A 257 13.00 9.85 -0.30
CA VAL A 257 12.54 10.69 -1.41
C VAL A 257 11.03 10.81 -1.34
N VAL A 258 10.53 12.03 -1.47
CA VAL A 258 9.09 12.35 -1.44
C VAL A 258 8.75 13.16 -2.68
N MET A 259 7.69 12.76 -3.38
CA MET A 259 7.21 13.44 -4.58
C MET A 259 5.71 13.64 -4.49
N GLU A 260 5.23 14.81 -4.88
CA GLU A 260 3.80 15.03 -5.11
C GLU A 260 3.31 14.11 -6.23
N MET A 261 2.08 13.62 -6.10
CA MET A 261 1.51 12.75 -7.11
C MET A 261 1.33 13.45 -8.46
N GLY A 262 1.29 14.79 -8.48
CA GLY A 262 1.30 15.56 -9.72
C GLY A 262 2.62 15.43 -10.49
N GLU A 263 3.75 15.38 -9.77
CA GLU A 263 5.06 15.12 -10.37
C GLU A 263 5.21 13.66 -10.77
N VAL A 264 4.80 12.74 -9.88
CA VAL A 264 4.77 11.31 -10.17
C VAL A 264 3.99 11.02 -11.45
N TYR A 265 2.80 11.60 -11.60
CA TYR A 265 1.95 11.40 -12.79
C TYR A 265 2.65 11.78 -14.09
N ARG A 266 3.42 12.89 -14.10
CA ARG A 266 4.19 13.33 -15.27
C ARG A 266 5.38 12.43 -15.61
N TYR A 267 5.90 11.69 -14.64
CA TYR A 267 7.02 10.78 -14.83
C TYR A 267 6.61 9.32 -15.07
N LEU A 268 5.32 9.00 -15.01
CA LEU A 268 4.85 7.69 -15.44
C LEU A 268 5.15 7.47 -16.94
N PRO A 269 5.29 6.20 -17.39
CA PRO A 269 5.55 5.90 -18.79
C PRO A 269 4.55 6.59 -19.73
N ALA A 270 5.06 7.21 -20.81
CA ALA A 270 4.24 7.99 -21.73
C ALA A 270 3.09 7.16 -22.36
N ASP A 271 3.35 5.90 -22.69
CA ASP A 271 2.34 4.97 -23.23
C ASP A 271 1.20 4.69 -22.23
N ASP A 272 1.54 4.63 -20.94
CA ASP A 272 0.56 4.46 -19.86
C ASP A 272 -0.33 5.69 -19.75
N ILE A 273 0.26 6.89 -19.73
CA ILE A 273 -0.48 8.16 -19.68
C ILE A 273 -1.38 8.31 -20.91
N TYR A 274 -0.82 8.15 -22.12
CA TYR A 274 -1.58 8.22 -23.36
C TYR A 274 -2.78 7.26 -23.38
N ARG A 275 -2.59 6.03 -22.88
CA ARG A 275 -3.66 5.04 -22.78
C ARG A 275 -4.75 5.47 -21.80
N VAL A 276 -4.40 5.84 -20.57
CA VAL A 276 -5.39 6.12 -19.52
C VAL A 276 -6.17 7.41 -19.76
N GLU A 277 -5.55 8.43 -20.36
CA GLU A 277 -6.23 9.69 -20.66
C GLU A 277 -7.31 9.55 -21.75
N ARG A 278 -7.23 8.49 -22.57
CA ARG A 278 -8.23 8.17 -23.61
C ARG A 278 -9.36 7.27 -23.13
N LEU A 279 -9.31 6.75 -21.90
CA LEU A 279 -10.38 5.91 -21.35
C LEU A 279 -11.63 6.73 -21.02
N GLU A 280 -11.42 7.91 -20.43
CA GLU A 280 -12.49 8.80 -20.00
C GLU A 280 -12.11 10.25 -20.29
N PHE A 281 -13.06 11.00 -20.85
CA PHE A 281 -12.94 12.43 -21.04
C PHE A 281 -12.88 13.14 -19.68
N LEU A 282 -11.95 14.08 -19.53
CA LEU A 282 -11.78 14.93 -18.36
C LEU A 282 -11.82 16.38 -18.84
N ASP A 283 -12.84 17.12 -18.43
CA ASP A 283 -12.99 18.55 -18.65
C ASP A 283 -12.24 19.37 -17.60
N GLU A 284 -12.35 18.98 -16.32
CA GLU A 284 -11.78 19.70 -15.17
C GLU A 284 -10.35 19.23 -14.83
N THR A 285 -9.38 19.62 -15.67
CA THR A 285 -7.97 19.27 -15.43
C THR A 285 -7.40 19.89 -14.15
N GLU A 286 -7.93 21.04 -13.73
CA GLU A 286 -7.56 21.76 -12.52
C GLU A 286 -7.88 20.95 -11.27
N LEU A 287 -9.03 20.27 -11.24
CA LEU A 287 -9.43 19.44 -10.10
C LEU A 287 -8.50 18.23 -9.94
N LEU A 288 -8.14 17.58 -11.05
CA LEU A 288 -7.14 16.50 -11.02
C LEU A 288 -5.80 17.02 -10.49
N ASN A 289 -5.33 18.17 -10.99
CA ASN A 289 -4.07 18.75 -10.53
C ASN A 289 -4.10 19.08 -9.03
N GLN A 290 -5.19 19.67 -8.53
CA GLN A 290 -5.36 19.94 -7.11
C GLN A 290 -5.34 18.65 -6.29
N LEU A 291 -6.08 17.61 -6.71
CA LEU A 291 -6.06 16.30 -6.05
C LEU A 291 -4.64 15.71 -6.00
N LEU A 292 -3.93 15.72 -7.13
CA LEU A 292 -2.59 15.15 -7.24
C LEU A 292 -1.52 15.93 -6.46
N GLN A 293 -1.73 17.23 -6.22
CA GLN A 293 -0.85 18.03 -5.35
C GLN A 293 -1.04 17.71 -3.86
N HIS A 294 -2.20 17.18 -3.47
CA HIS A 294 -2.53 16.87 -2.07
C HIS A 294 -2.26 15.42 -1.66
N TYR A 295 -1.56 14.67 -2.51
CA TYR A 295 -1.05 13.35 -2.19
C TYR A 295 0.42 13.27 -2.58
N CYS A 296 1.19 12.47 -1.85
CA CYS A 296 2.58 12.19 -2.17
C CYS A 296 2.87 10.70 -2.17
N LEU A 297 3.88 10.33 -2.95
CA LEU A 297 4.59 9.07 -2.82
C LEU A 297 5.91 9.34 -2.10
N CYS A 298 6.18 8.60 -1.04
CA CYS A 298 7.43 8.58 -0.31
C CYS A 298 8.04 7.19 -0.39
N TRP A 299 9.35 7.11 -0.65
CA TRP A 299 10.11 5.91 -0.39
C TRP A 299 11.36 6.22 0.43
N ALA A 300 11.50 5.52 1.54
CA ALA A 300 12.63 5.63 2.45
C ALA A 300 13.39 4.32 2.53
N TRP A 301 14.69 4.36 2.79
CA TRP A 301 15.48 3.13 2.85
C TRP A 301 16.58 3.13 3.93
N LYS A 302 16.95 1.91 4.32
CA LYS A 302 18.26 1.56 4.87
C LYS A 302 18.79 0.42 4.03
N ASP A 303 20.07 0.47 3.66
CA ASP A 303 20.63 -0.47 2.68
C ASP A 303 21.96 -1.06 3.13
N ALA A 304 21.97 -1.76 4.26
CA ALA A 304 23.18 -2.40 4.78
C ALA A 304 23.77 -3.46 3.83
N ALA A 305 22.95 -4.03 2.94
CA ALA A 305 23.38 -5.02 1.94
C ALA A 305 23.82 -4.38 0.60
N ASP A 306 23.74 -3.05 0.46
CA ASP A 306 24.05 -2.28 -0.77
C ASP A 306 23.39 -2.89 -2.02
N ILE A 307 22.11 -3.27 -1.91
CA ILE A 307 21.33 -3.82 -3.05
C ILE A 307 20.89 -2.73 -4.03
N GLY A 308 21.20 -1.46 -3.73
CA GLY A 308 20.98 -0.34 -4.62
C GLY A 308 19.62 0.34 -4.41
N LEU A 309 19.08 0.33 -3.19
CA LEU A 309 17.79 0.98 -2.88
C LEU A 309 17.82 2.49 -3.16
N LYS A 310 18.99 3.12 -3.01
CA LYS A 310 19.22 4.54 -3.37
C LYS A 310 19.01 4.86 -4.86
N ASN A 311 19.02 3.85 -5.73
CA ASN A 311 18.88 4.02 -7.18
C ASN A 311 17.42 3.93 -7.64
N LEU A 312 16.47 3.65 -6.74
CA LEU A 312 15.05 3.59 -7.07
C LEU A 312 14.54 4.97 -7.48
N HIS A 313 13.77 5.02 -8.57
CA HIS A 313 13.22 6.27 -9.09
C HIS A 313 11.93 6.05 -9.87
N ILE A 314 11.07 7.08 -9.96
CA ILE A 314 9.86 7.05 -10.78
C ILE A 314 10.13 7.46 -12.23
N LYS A 315 11.15 8.30 -12.45
CA LYS A 315 11.45 8.90 -13.75
C LYS A 315 11.94 7.84 -14.77
N THR A 316 11.03 7.34 -15.60
CA THR A 316 11.35 6.40 -16.68
C THR A 316 12.01 7.06 -17.87
#